data_AF-Q0YS90-F1
#
_entry.id   AF-Q0YS90-F1
#
_cell.length_a   1.000
_cell.length_b   1.000
_cell.length_c   1.000
_cell.angle_alpha   90.00
_cell.angle_beta   90.00
_cell.angle_gamma   90.00
#
_symmetry.space_group_name_H-M   'P 1'
#
loop_
_entity.id
_entity.type
_entity.pdbx_description
1 polymer ?
#
loop_
_entity_poly.entity_id
_entity_poly.type
_entity_poly.pdbx_seq_one_letter_code
_entity_poly.pdbx_strand_id
1 'polypeptide(L)'
;MHWIYLIIAILFEVSGTTCMKFSFGFSKLVPSLFIFIFYALSFTFLSLALKVLPVALSYAIWSGVGTAAITVIGIFWFGEGINAIKLISLLLIIIGVAGLHFGQEQVH
;
A
#
# COMPACT_ATOMS: atom_id res chain seq x y z
N MET A 1 -17.52 0.48 7.91
CA MET A 1 -17.30 -0.54 6.86
C MET A 1 -16.28 -0.12 5.80
N HIS A 2 -16.20 1.14 5.38
CA HIS A 2 -15.25 1.61 4.34
C HIS A 2 -13.76 1.41 4.69
N TRP A 3 -13.39 1.56 5.96
CA TRP A 3 -12.03 1.26 6.45
C TRP A 3 -11.62 -0.20 6.24
N ILE A 4 -12.55 -1.16 6.30
CA ILE A 4 -12.28 -2.57 6.01
C ILE A 4 -11.91 -2.74 4.53
N TYR A 5 -12.61 -2.07 3.62
CA TYR A 5 -12.26 -2.11 2.20
C TYR A 5 -10.87 -1.52 1.95
N LEU A 6 -10.49 -0.46 2.67
CA LEU A 6 -9.16 0.12 2.58
C LEU A 6 -8.07 -0.86 3.08
N ILE A 7 -8.30 -1.53 4.21
CA ILE A 7 -7.38 -2.57 4.72
C ILE A 7 -7.25 -3.72 3.71
N ILE A 8 -8.37 -4.21 3.17
CA ILE A 8 -8.37 -5.28 2.16
C ILE A 8 -7.64 -4.83 0.90
N ALA A 9 -7.83 -3.58 0.46
CA ALA A 9 -7.13 -3.01 -0.69
C ALA A 9 -5.61 -3.02 -0.48
N ILE A 10 -5.14 -2.63 0.71
CA ILE A 10 -3.72 -2.65 1.06
C ILE A 10 -3.19 -4.09 1.09
N LEU A 11 -3.92 -5.03 1.69
CA LEU A 11 -3.47 -6.44 1.74
C LEU A 11 -3.28 -7.03 0.34
N PHE A 12 -4.21 -6.73 -0.58
CA PHE A 12 -4.08 -7.15 -1.97
C PHE A 12 -2.93 -6.44 -2.69
N GLU A 13 -2.77 -5.14 -2.48
CA GLU A 13 -1.65 -4.39 -3.07
C GLU A 13 -0.30 -4.96 -2.62
N VAL A 14 -0.11 -5.11 -1.31
CA VAL A 14 1.12 -5.66 -0.72
C VAL A 14 1.40 -7.07 -1.24
N SER A 15 0.36 -7.90 -1.37
CA SER A 15 0.48 -9.25 -1.95
C SER A 15 0.90 -9.19 -3.43
N GLY A 16 0.27 -8.31 -4.22
CA GLY A 16 0.59 -8.08 -5.63
C GLY A 16 2.02 -7.57 -5.82
N THR A 17 2.45 -6.58 -5.04
CA THR A 17 3.81 -6.04 -5.07
C THR A 17 4.84 -7.09 -4.66
N THR A 18 4.51 -7.92 -3.67
CA THR A 18 5.36 -9.04 -3.27
C THR A 18 5.51 -10.06 -4.41
N CYS A 19 4.41 -10.44 -5.07
CA CYS A 19 4.43 -11.28 -6.28
C CYS A 19 5.23 -10.65 -7.42
N MET A 20 5.23 -9.32 -7.54
CA MET A 20 6.03 -8.61 -8.54
C MET A 20 7.51 -8.89 -8.37
N LYS A 21 8.02 -8.90 -7.13
CA LYS A 21 9.42 -9.27 -6.88
C LYS A 21 9.71 -10.73 -7.23
N PHE A 22 8.75 -11.64 -7.00
CA PHE A 22 8.88 -13.05 -7.36
C PHE A 22 8.76 -13.34 -8.86
N SER A 23 8.18 -12.41 -9.64
CA SER A 23 8.01 -12.59 -11.09
C SER A 23 9.31 -12.53 -11.89
N PHE A 24 10.42 -12.07 -11.28
CA PHE A 24 11.69 -11.78 -11.95
C PHE A 24 11.49 -10.94 -13.22
N GLY A 25 10.77 -9.82 -13.09
CA GLY A 25 10.46 -8.95 -14.23
C GLY A 25 9.54 -9.59 -15.25
N PHE A 26 8.48 -10.28 -14.77
CA PHE A 26 7.49 -10.99 -15.59
C PHE A 26 7.96 -12.25 -16.32
N SER A 27 9.19 -12.74 -16.08
CA SER A 27 9.67 -14.01 -16.64
C SER A 27 8.85 -15.22 -16.16
N LYS A 28 8.27 -15.16 -14.95
CA LYS A 28 7.42 -16.24 -14.43
C LYS A 28 5.93 -15.93 -14.60
N LEU A 29 5.27 -16.77 -15.39
CA LEU A 29 3.88 -16.59 -15.83
C LEU A 29 2.87 -16.61 -14.67
N VAL A 30 3.06 -17.54 -13.72
CA VAL A 30 2.17 -17.71 -12.54
C VAL A 30 2.17 -16.47 -11.63
N PRO A 31 3.30 -16.01 -11.06
CA PRO A 31 3.31 -14.79 -10.24
C PRO A 31 2.92 -13.55 -11.04
N SER A 32 3.21 -13.49 -12.34
CA SER A 32 2.76 -12.39 -13.20
C SER A 32 1.25 -12.28 -13.27
N LEU A 33 0.54 -13.40 -13.44
CA LEU A 33 -0.92 -13.41 -13.44
C LEU A 33 -1.49 -12.95 -12.09
N PHE A 34 -0.90 -13.40 -10.98
CA PHE A 34 -1.32 -13.00 -9.64
C PHE A 34 -1.13 -11.50 -9.38
N ILE A 35 -0.09 -10.85 -9.95
CA ILE A 35 0.08 -9.38 -9.85
C ILE A 35 -1.19 -8.70 -10.38
N PHE A 36 -1.63 -9.04 -11.60
CA PHE A 36 -2.79 -8.40 -12.21
C PHE A 36 -4.07 -8.66 -11.41
N ILE A 37 -4.28 -9.89 -10.93
CA ILE A 37 -5.45 -10.25 -10.13
C ILE A 37 -5.47 -9.45 -8.82
N PHE A 38 -4.34 -9.42 -8.09
CA PHE A 38 -4.27 -8.73 -6.82
C PHE A 38 -4.38 -7.22 -6.97
N TYR A 39 -3.75 -6.60 -7.98
CA TYR A 39 -3.94 -5.18 -8.23
C TYR A 39 -5.37 -4.84 -8.66
N ALA A 40 -6.01 -5.67 -9.50
CA ALA A 40 -7.40 -5.46 -9.87
C ALA A 40 -8.34 -5.50 -8.65
N LEU A 41 -8.14 -6.46 -7.75
CA LEU A 41 -8.88 -6.55 -6.49
C LEU A 41 -8.57 -5.34 -5.61
N SER A 42 -7.30 -4.98 -5.44
CA SER A 42 -6.87 -3.83 -4.64
C SER A 42 -7.55 -2.53 -5.10
N PHE A 43 -7.51 -2.24 -6.40
CA PHE A 43 -8.16 -1.06 -6.97
C PHE A 43 -9.69 -1.09 -6.83
N THR A 44 -10.30 -2.27 -6.92
CA THR A 44 -11.75 -2.42 -6.71
C THR A 44 -12.15 -2.04 -5.29
N PHE A 45 -11.43 -2.57 -4.29
CA PHE A 45 -11.71 -2.24 -2.88
C PHE A 45 -11.34 -0.80 -2.53
N LEU A 46 -10.26 -0.27 -3.11
CA LEU A 46 -9.90 1.15 -2.96
C LEU A 46 -11.02 2.04 -3.52
N SER A 47 -11.49 1.76 -4.74
CA SER A 47 -12.61 2.49 -5.36
C SER A 47 -13.86 2.46 -4.47
N LEU A 48 -14.13 1.34 -3.80
CA LEU A 48 -15.25 1.22 -2.87
C LEU A 48 -15.05 2.04 -1.58
N ALA A 49 -13.83 2.14 -1.07
CA ALA A 49 -13.49 3.01 0.05
C ALA A 49 -13.60 4.50 -0.30
N LEU A 50 -13.20 4.87 -1.52
CA LEU A 50 -13.25 6.24 -2.06
C LEU A 50 -14.68 6.79 -2.22
N LYS A 51 -15.71 5.94 -2.21
CA LYS A 51 -17.12 6.40 -2.24
C LYS A 51 -17.52 7.17 -0.98
N VAL A 52 -16.78 7.02 0.11
CA VAL A 52 -17.13 7.62 1.41
C VAL A 52 -15.97 8.36 2.05
N LEU A 53 -14.75 7.86 1.88
CA LEU A 53 -13.56 8.55 2.37
C LEU A 53 -13.04 9.54 1.31
N PRO A 54 -12.59 10.73 1.73
CA PRO A 54 -11.97 11.67 0.80
C PRO A 54 -10.77 11.03 0.11
N VAL A 55 -10.63 11.36 -1.18
CA VAL A 55 -9.62 10.74 -2.05
C VAL A 55 -8.21 10.95 -1.49
N ALA A 56 -7.90 12.17 -1.05
CA ALA A 56 -6.61 12.53 -0.49
C ALA A 56 -6.22 11.64 0.72
N LEU A 57 -7.12 11.46 1.68
CA LEU A 57 -6.87 10.61 2.85
C LEU A 57 -6.69 9.16 2.43
N SER A 58 -7.60 8.65 1.61
CA SER A 58 -7.62 7.23 1.23
C SER A 58 -6.34 6.85 0.49
N TYR A 59 -5.91 7.69 -0.46
CA TYR A 59 -4.68 7.47 -1.21
C TYR A 59 -3.44 7.60 -0.33
N ALA A 60 -3.43 8.56 0.61
CA ALA A 60 -2.33 8.72 1.55
C ALA A 60 -2.14 7.49 2.42
N ILE A 61 -3.24 6.96 2.99
CA ILE A 61 -3.20 5.75 3.83
C ILE A 61 -2.84 4.53 3.00
N TRP A 62 -3.47 4.35 1.83
CA TRP A 62 -3.20 3.21 0.94
C TRP A 62 -1.73 3.16 0.54
N SER A 63 -1.19 4.26 0.00
CA SER A 63 0.22 4.35 -0.41
C SER A 63 1.18 4.28 0.78
N GLY A 64 0.89 4.97 1.88
CA GLY A 64 1.78 5.05 3.03
C GLY A 64 1.91 3.71 3.76
N VAL A 65 0.78 3.07 4.06
CA VAL A 65 0.75 1.77 4.73
C VAL A 65 1.27 0.67 3.80
N GLY A 66 0.89 0.71 2.51
CA GLY A 66 1.42 -0.20 1.49
C GLY A 66 2.94 -0.15 1.42
N THR A 67 3.52 1.05 1.27
CA THR A 67 4.97 1.27 1.24
C THR A 67 5.65 0.79 2.52
N ALA A 68 5.07 1.06 3.69
CA ALA A 68 5.60 0.62 4.96
C ALA A 68 5.63 -0.92 5.06
N ALA A 69 4.54 -1.59 4.71
CA ALA A 69 4.43 -3.04 4.71
C ALA A 69 5.38 -3.69 3.70
N ILE A 70 5.46 -3.18 2.47
CA ILE A 70 6.38 -3.67 1.44
C ILE A 70 7.83 -3.50 1.89
N THR A 71 8.17 -2.39 2.55
CA THR A 71 9.53 -2.19 3.09
C THR A 71 9.87 -3.22 4.16
N VAL A 72 8.94 -3.49 5.09
CA VAL A 72 9.11 -4.54 6.11
C VAL A 72 9.29 -5.91 5.45
N ILE A 73 8.45 -6.26 4.47
CA ILE A 73 8.58 -7.52 3.71
C ILE A 73 9.91 -7.57 2.94
N GLY A 74 10.34 -6.44 2.36
CA GLY A 74 11.64 -6.26 1.72
C GLY A 74 12.80 -6.67 2.63
N ILE A 75 12.77 -6.18 3.87
CA ILE A 75 13.80 -6.44 4.88
C ILE A 75 13.77 -7.92 5.32
N PHE A 76 12.59 -8.44 5.70
CA PHE A 76 12.48 -9.78 6.29
C PHE A 76 12.54 -10.91 5.26
N TRP A 77 11.86 -10.77 4.13
CA TRP A 77 11.69 -11.84 3.14
C TRP A 77 12.76 -11.80 2.06
N PHE A 78 13.16 -10.60 1.66
CA PHE A 78 14.09 -10.43 0.54
C PHE A 78 15.49 -10.01 0.97
N GLY A 79 15.76 -9.93 2.28
CA GLY A 79 17.07 -9.60 2.82
C GLY A 79 17.57 -8.21 2.45
N GLU A 80 16.66 -7.26 2.16
CA GLU A 80 17.07 -5.89 1.88
C GLU A 80 17.68 -5.24 3.12
N GLY A 81 18.84 -4.61 2.94
CA GLY A 81 19.53 -3.91 4.03
C GLY A 81 18.65 -2.84 4.69
N ILE A 82 18.66 -2.84 6.03
CA ILE A 82 18.07 -1.78 6.85
C ILE A 82 19.05 -0.61 6.85
N ASN A 83 18.63 0.51 6.26
CA ASN A 83 19.39 1.76 6.26
C ASN A 83 18.67 2.78 7.16
N ALA A 84 19.41 3.54 7.95
CA ALA A 84 18.87 4.64 8.76
C ALA A 84 18.01 5.60 7.90
N ILE A 85 18.40 5.85 6.65
CA ILE A 85 17.64 6.67 5.70
C ILE A 85 16.28 6.04 5.37
N LYS A 86 16.21 4.72 5.16
CA LYS A 86 14.92 4.02 4.92
C LYS A 86 13.99 4.17 6.12
N LEU A 87 14.53 4.03 7.33
CA LEU A 87 13.73 4.14 8.56
C LEU A 87 13.21 5.56 8.78
N ILE A 88 14.06 6.58 8.60
CA ILE A 88 13.66 7.99 8.68
C ILE A 88 12.59 8.31 7.63
N SER A 89 12.77 7.81 6.40
CA SER A 89 11.78 8.00 5.33
C SER A 89 10.43 7.38 5.69
N LEU A 90 10.43 6.18 6.28
CA LEU A 90 9.21 5.52 6.76
C LEU A 90 8.49 6.35 7.83
N LEU A 91 9.25 6.90 8.78
CA LEU A 91 8.71 7.79 9.82
C LEU A 91 8.10 9.06 9.22
N LEU A 92 8.77 9.67 8.23
CA LEU A 92 8.25 10.83 7.52
C LEU A 92 6.96 10.52 6.75
N ILE A 93 6.85 9.35 6.12
CA ILE A 93 5.62 8.89 5.48
C ILE A 93 4.49 8.80 6.51
N ILE A 94 4.74 8.16 7.66
CA ILE A 94 3.74 8.03 8.73
C ILE A 94 3.29 9.41 9.23
N ILE A 95 4.23 10.33 9.47
CA ILE A 95 3.94 11.70 9.90
C ILE A 95 3.12 12.43 8.82
N GLY A 96 3.49 12.29 7.54
CA GLY A 96 2.76 12.91 6.43
C GLY A 96 1.33 12.40 6.31
N VAL A 97 1.11 11.07 6.45
CA VAL A 97 -0.22 10.46 6.43
C VAL A 97 -1.05 10.92 7.65
N ALA A 98 -0.45 10.98 8.83
CA ALA A 98 -1.10 11.49 10.03
C ALA A 98 -1.47 12.98 9.86
N GLY A 99 -0.56 13.79 9.35
CA GLY A 99 -0.80 15.21 9.05
C GLY A 99 -1.94 15.40 8.07
N LEU A 100 -2.03 14.58 7.02
CA LEU A 100 -3.15 14.59 6.09
C LEU A 100 -4.47 14.19 6.77
N HIS A 101 -4.46 13.22 7.68
CA HIS A 101 -5.64 12.83 8.46
C HIS A 101 -6.15 13.98 9.33
N PHE A 102 -5.28 14.64 10.07
CA PHE A 102 -5.66 15.74 10.97
C PHE A 102 -5.95 17.05 10.22
N GLY A 103 -5.29 17.27 9.09
CA GLY A 103 -5.48 18.43 8.23
C GLY A 103 -6.69 18.33 7.30
N GLN A 104 -7.45 17.25 7.36
CA GLN A 104 -8.77 17.23 6.72
C GLN A 104 -9.68 18.21 7.45
N GLU A 105 -9.76 19.44 6.94
CA GLU A 105 -10.88 20.33 7.25
C GLU A 105 -12.17 19.57 6.92
N GLN A 106 -13.03 19.41 7.93
CA GLN A 106 -14.40 18.99 7.72
C GLN A 106 -15.09 20.10 6.94
N VAL A 107 -15.06 20.02 5.62
CA VAL A 107 -15.99 20.75 4.78
C VAL A 107 -17.35 20.13 5.05
N HIS A 108 -18.04 20.69 6.05
CA HIS A 108 -19.44 20.43 6.36
C HIS A 108 -20.34 20.77 5.17
#